data_AF-A0A2N5MJN6-F1
#
_entry.id   AF-A0A2N5MJN6-F1
#
_cell.length_a   1.000
_cell.length_b   1.000
_cell.length_c   1.000
_cell.angle_alpha   90.00
_cell.angle_beta   90.00
_cell.angle_gamma   90.00
#
_symmetry.space_group_name_H-M   'P 1'
#
loop_
_entity.id
_entity.type
_entity.pdbx_description
1 polymer ?
#
loop_
_entity_poly.entity_id
_entity_poly.type
_entity_poly.pdbx_seq_one_letter_code
_entity_poly.pdbx_strand_id
1 'polypeptide(L)'
;MLVVVLTVILISAWLIKNYVIPPDLDKLEVPKGLHPVVAEKRDELIAKAERAGIPILITAGFRSIDEQNELYNQGRTTLGNIVTNAKGGESYHNFGLAIDFALLNKNGEAIWDMEYDGNGNGKKDWDEVVAFAKELGFESGADWQGEFKDYPHLQMDFGLTLMELQRGKKPPGSE
;
A
#
# COMPACT_ATOMS: atom_id res chain seq x y z
N MET A 1 -30.44 20.83 30.56
CA MET A 1 -29.49 21.86 30.06
C MET A 1 -28.03 21.43 30.22
N LEU A 2 -27.56 21.05 31.41
CA LEU A 2 -26.17 20.63 31.65
C LEU A 2 -25.72 19.40 30.81
N VAL A 3 -26.56 18.37 30.71
CA VAL A 3 -26.26 17.17 29.89
C VAL A 3 -26.08 17.52 28.42
N VAL A 4 -26.92 18.40 27.87
CA VAL A 4 -26.83 18.84 26.47
C VAL A 4 -25.52 19.61 26.22
N VAL A 5 -25.14 20.50 27.14
CA VAL A 5 -23.89 21.26 27.03
C VAL A 5 -22.67 20.32 27.09
N LEU A 6 -22.66 19.36 28.01
CA LEU A 6 -21.57 18.38 28.11
C LEU A 6 -21.46 17.53 26.84
N THR A 7 -22.58 17.04 26.31
CA THR A 7 -22.61 16.27 25.08
C THR A 7 -22.07 17.08 23.89
N VAL A 8 -22.45 18.35 23.77
CA VAL A 8 -21.93 19.24 22.71
C VAL A 8 -20.42 19.44 22.85
N ILE A 9 -19.90 19.63 24.06
CA ILE A 9 -18.45 19.78 24.30
C ILE A 9 -17.70 18.49 23.92
N LEU A 10 -18.22 17.31 24.30
CA LEU A 10 -17.59 16.03 23.97
C LEU A 10 -17.60 15.77 22.46
N ILE A 11 -18.72 16.04 21.78
CA ILE A 11 -18.80 15.95 20.31
C ILE A 11 -17.83 16.93 19.66
N SER A 12 -17.76 18.18 20.15
CA SER A 12 -16.88 19.20 19.59
C SER A 12 -15.40 18.83 19.77
N ALA A 13 -15.03 18.34 20.95
CA ALA A 13 -13.68 17.85 21.22
C ALA A 13 -13.34 16.63 20.35
N TRP A 14 -14.30 15.71 20.16
CA TRP A 14 -14.14 14.58 19.25
C TRP A 14 -13.97 15.02 17.79
N LEU A 15 -14.77 15.97 17.31
CA LEU A 15 -14.66 16.52 15.96
C LEU A 15 -13.31 17.24 15.77
N ILE A 16 -12.90 18.09 16.70
CA ILE A 16 -11.60 18.79 16.67
C ILE A 16 -10.47 17.77 16.61
N LYS A 17 -10.50 16.76 17.47
CA LYS A 17 -9.47 15.71 17.49
C LYS A 17 -9.39 15.01 16.14
N ASN A 18 -10.52 14.62 15.52
CA ASN A 18 -10.54 13.76 14.33
C ASN A 18 -10.41 14.51 12.99
N TYR A 19 -10.82 15.78 12.92
CA TYR A 19 -10.89 16.53 11.67
C TYR A 19 -10.05 17.82 11.64
N VAL A 20 -9.55 18.29 12.78
CA VAL A 20 -8.78 19.56 12.86
C VAL A 20 -7.32 19.32 13.25
N ILE A 21 -7.08 18.45 14.24
CA ILE A 21 -5.72 18.16 14.71
C ILE A 21 -5.13 17.03 13.86
N PRO A 22 -4.00 17.24 13.14
CA PRO A 22 -3.35 16.19 12.37
C PRO A 22 -2.77 15.11 13.30
N PRO A 23 -2.62 13.86 12.83
CA PRO A 23 -1.99 12.80 13.60
C PRO A 23 -0.52 13.12 13.87
N ASP A 24 -0.05 12.71 15.05
CA ASP A 24 1.34 12.84 15.47
C ASP A 24 2.13 11.62 15.01
N LEU A 25 2.79 11.73 13.85
CA LEU A 25 3.51 10.61 13.22
C LEU A 25 4.74 10.16 14.04
N ASP A 26 5.28 11.02 14.92
CA ASP A 26 6.42 10.68 15.77
C ASP A 26 6.04 9.67 16.87
N LYS A 27 4.74 9.51 17.14
CA LYS A 27 4.18 8.55 18.12
C LYS A 27 3.47 7.37 17.45
N LEU A 28 3.69 7.16 16.16
CA LEU A 28 3.03 6.12 15.41
C LEU A 28 3.50 4.73 15.86
N GLU A 29 2.57 3.89 16.30
CA GLU A 29 2.84 2.46 16.50
C GLU A 29 2.60 1.72 15.18
N VAL A 30 3.69 1.29 14.54
CA VAL A 30 3.65 0.50 13.29
C VAL A 30 3.85 -0.99 13.56
N PRO A 31 3.32 -1.88 12.69
CA PRO A 31 3.64 -3.29 12.76
C PRO A 31 5.12 -3.55 12.45
N LYS A 32 5.56 -4.79 12.70
CA LYS A 32 6.95 -5.22 12.44
C LYS A 32 7.12 -5.91 11.09
N GLY A 33 6.08 -5.96 10.27
CA GLY A 33 6.07 -6.74 9.06
C GLY A 33 4.74 -6.65 8.32
N LEU A 34 4.64 -7.45 7.27
CA LEU A 34 3.45 -7.56 6.44
C LEU A 34 2.32 -8.20 7.24
N HIS A 35 1.11 -7.69 7.08
CA HIS A 35 -0.07 -8.25 7.71
C HIS A 35 -0.29 -9.70 7.25
N PRO A 36 -0.66 -10.66 8.13
CA PRO A 36 -0.75 -12.07 7.77
C PRO A 36 -1.63 -12.37 6.55
N VAL A 37 -2.81 -11.73 6.47
CA VAL A 37 -3.70 -11.86 5.31
C VAL A 37 -3.05 -11.33 4.04
N VAL A 38 -2.29 -10.24 4.11
CA VAL A 38 -1.60 -9.67 2.94
C VAL A 38 -0.46 -10.57 2.51
N ALA A 39 0.26 -11.20 3.45
CA ALA A 39 1.28 -12.18 3.16
C ALA A 39 0.71 -13.44 2.49
N GLU A 40 -0.41 -13.97 2.99
CA GLU A 40 -1.12 -15.10 2.39
C GLU A 40 -1.56 -14.77 0.95
N LYS A 41 -2.18 -13.60 0.76
CA LYS A 41 -2.71 -13.20 -0.55
C LYS A 41 -1.63 -12.84 -1.55
N ARG A 42 -0.48 -12.33 -1.08
CA ARG A 42 0.75 -12.21 -1.90
C ARG A 42 1.19 -13.57 -2.43
N ASP A 43 1.25 -14.59 -1.57
CA ASP A 43 1.71 -15.92 -1.98
C ASP A 43 0.71 -16.59 -2.94
N GLU A 44 -0.59 -16.40 -2.72
CA GLU A 44 -1.63 -16.82 -3.67
C GLU A 44 -1.51 -16.11 -5.02
N LEU A 45 -1.19 -14.81 -5.02
CA LEU A 45 -0.99 -14.02 -6.24
C LEU A 45 0.20 -14.56 -7.05
N ILE A 46 1.35 -14.78 -6.40
CA ILE A 46 2.54 -15.36 -7.03
C ILE A 46 2.18 -16.71 -7.66
N ALA A 47 1.56 -17.61 -6.90
CA ALA A 47 1.20 -18.94 -7.40
C ALA A 47 0.16 -18.88 -8.52
N LYS A 48 -0.76 -17.91 -8.50
CA LYS A 48 -1.76 -17.71 -9.54
C LYS A 48 -1.14 -17.18 -10.84
N ALA A 49 -0.26 -16.20 -10.74
CA ALA A 49 0.47 -15.63 -11.87
C ALA A 49 1.39 -16.70 -12.51
N GLU A 50 2.10 -17.48 -11.69
CA GLU A 50 2.95 -18.58 -12.17
C GLU A 50 2.14 -19.65 -12.93
N ARG A 51 0.97 -20.05 -12.42
CA ARG A 51 0.07 -20.98 -13.14
C ARG A 51 -0.44 -20.44 -14.48
N ALA A 52 -0.49 -19.11 -14.63
CA ALA A 52 -0.84 -18.45 -15.89
C ALA A 52 0.35 -18.27 -16.84
N GLY A 53 1.56 -18.71 -16.45
CA GLY A 53 2.78 -18.51 -17.22
C GLY A 53 3.33 -17.08 -17.12
N ILE A 54 2.94 -16.33 -16.09
CA ILE A 54 3.35 -14.94 -15.84
C ILE A 54 4.14 -14.89 -14.52
N PRO A 55 5.45 -15.21 -14.51
CA PRO A 55 6.24 -15.14 -13.29
C PRO A 55 6.36 -13.68 -12.84
N ILE A 56 6.22 -13.44 -11.54
CA ILE A 56 6.32 -12.11 -10.92
C ILE A 56 7.32 -12.10 -9.77
N LEU A 57 7.86 -10.92 -9.47
CA LEU A 57 8.69 -10.65 -8.31
C LEU A 57 7.98 -9.64 -7.42
N ILE A 58 7.89 -9.92 -6.12
CA ILE A 58 7.47 -8.92 -5.13
C ILE A 58 8.69 -8.06 -4.78
N THR A 59 8.64 -6.79 -5.17
CA THR A 59 9.77 -5.85 -5.05
C THR A 59 9.76 -5.10 -3.73
N ALA A 60 8.58 -4.93 -3.12
CA ALA A 60 8.43 -4.38 -1.78
C ALA A 60 7.25 -5.00 -1.05
N GLY A 61 7.33 -5.01 0.28
CA GLY A 61 6.24 -5.38 1.18
C GLY A 61 6.13 -4.34 2.29
N PHE A 62 6.24 -4.78 3.55
CA PHE A 62 6.37 -3.84 4.66
C PHE A 62 7.62 -2.96 4.52
N ARG A 63 7.47 -1.66 4.81
CA ARG A 63 8.57 -0.70 4.93
C ARG A 63 8.48 0.00 6.27
N SER A 64 9.55 0.02 7.04
CA SER A 64 9.63 0.84 8.25
C SER A 64 9.51 2.34 7.93
N ILE A 65 9.28 3.14 8.97
CA ILE A 65 9.21 4.61 8.86
C ILE A 65 10.53 5.19 8.34
N ASP A 66 11.66 4.64 8.80
CA ASP A 66 12.98 5.10 8.40
C ASP A 66 13.27 4.77 6.93
N GLU A 67 13.01 3.53 6.49
CA GLU A 67 13.15 3.14 5.08
C GLU A 67 12.26 3.99 4.15
N GLN A 68 11.04 4.31 4.59
CA GLN A 68 10.15 5.18 3.83
C GLN A 68 10.68 6.62 3.75
N ASN A 69 11.24 7.13 4.84
CA ASN A 69 11.84 8.47 4.86
C ASN A 69 13.10 8.53 3.99
N GLU A 70 13.91 7.47 3.93
CA GLU A 70 15.04 7.36 3.01
C GLU A 70 14.57 7.46 1.55
N LEU A 71 13.54 6.70 1.18
CA LEU A 71 12.95 6.75 -0.17
C LEU A 71 12.32 8.12 -0.47
N TYR A 72 11.66 8.74 0.50
CA TYR A 72 11.12 10.09 0.36
C TYR A 72 12.24 11.12 0.15
N ASN A 73 13.38 10.95 0.80
CA ASN A 73 14.53 11.85 0.67
C ASN A 73 15.24 11.73 -0.69
N GLN A 74 15.08 10.62 -1.41
CA GLN A 74 15.66 10.41 -2.74
C GLN A 74 15.12 11.43 -3.76
N GLY A 75 16.05 12.09 -4.47
CA GLY A 75 15.74 13.15 -5.43
C GLY A 75 15.28 14.46 -4.79
N ARG A 76 15.27 14.56 -3.45
CA ARG A 76 14.95 15.77 -2.70
C ARG A 76 16.16 16.28 -1.91
N THR A 77 16.65 15.47 -0.98
CA THR A 77 17.80 15.76 -0.11
C THR A 77 18.98 14.83 -0.39
N THR A 78 18.75 13.72 -1.10
CA THR A 78 19.77 12.81 -1.61
C THR A 78 19.65 12.65 -3.13
N LEU A 79 20.71 12.16 -3.79
CA LEU A 79 20.72 11.97 -5.24
C LEU A 79 19.79 10.83 -5.69
N GLY A 80 19.29 10.92 -6.92
CA GLY A 80 18.42 9.91 -7.55
C GLY A 80 17.10 10.51 -8.02
N ASN A 81 16.26 9.67 -8.62
CA ASN A 81 14.91 10.08 -9.03
C ASN A 81 13.97 10.06 -7.82
N ILE A 82 12.95 10.90 -7.83
CA ILE A 82 11.86 10.81 -6.86
C ILE A 82 11.08 9.52 -7.13
N VAL A 83 11.05 8.63 -6.14
CA VAL A 83 10.36 7.32 -6.24
C VAL A 83 9.09 7.24 -5.40
N THR A 84 8.87 8.21 -4.51
CA THR A 84 7.64 8.29 -3.70
C THR A 84 7.33 9.73 -3.31
N ASN A 85 6.06 10.01 -3.08
CA ASN A 85 5.58 11.27 -2.48
C ASN A 85 5.19 11.11 -1.01
N ALA A 86 5.16 9.88 -0.47
CA ALA A 86 4.76 9.60 0.90
C ALA A 86 5.98 9.60 1.84
N LYS A 87 5.88 10.34 2.95
CA LYS A 87 6.83 10.22 4.06
C LYS A 87 6.54 8.97 4.89
N GLY A 88 7.44 8.66 5.83
CA GLY A 88 7.20 7.63 6.83
C GLY A 88 5.88 7.88 7.57
N GLY A 89 4.99 6.89 7.52
CA GLY A 89 3.67 6.92 8.15
C GLY A 89 2.56 7.37 7.19
N GLU A 90 2.90 7.74 5.95
CA GLU A 90 1.95 8.18 4.91
C GLU A 90 1.77 7.14 3.80
N SER A 91 2.25 5.91 4.00
CA SER A 91 2.11 4.81 3.05
C SER A 91 1.55 3.55 3.70
N TYR A 92 0.68 2.82 2.99
CA TYR A 92 0.17 1.52 3.45
C TYR A 92 1.28 0.47 3.64
N HIS A 93 2.44 0.63 3.00
CA HIS A 93 3.62 -0.20 3.28
C HIS A 93 4.09 -0.05 4.73
N ASN A 94 3.95 1.13 5.34
CA ASN A 94 4.31 1.37 6.75
C ASN A 94 3.40 0.66 7.74
N PHE A 95 2.22 0.26 7.27
CA PHE A 95 1.24 -0.47 8.05
C PHE A 95 1.21 -1.96 7.67
N GLY A 96 2.12 -2.43 6.82
CA GLY A 96 2.16 -3.83 6.38
C GLY A 96 0.97 -4.22 5.51
N LEU A 97 0.34 -3.26 4.84
CA LEU A 97 -0.90 -3.45 4.09
C LEU A 97 -0.74 -3.33 2.58
N ALA A 98 0.49 -3.23 2.09
CA ALA A 98 0.78 -3.09 0.68
C ALA A 98 1.99 -3.93 0.25
N ILE A 99 1.99 -4.29 -1.03
CA ILE A 99 3.07 -4.93 -1.75
C ILE A 99 3.25 -4.23 -3.10
N ASP A 100 4.48 -4.23 -3.59
CA ASP A 100 4.79 -3.84 -4.97
C ASP A 100 5.25 -5.06 -5.74
N PHE A 101 4.91 -5.13 -7.03
CA PHE A 101 5.37 -6.21 -7.90
C PHE A 101 6.05 -5.70 -9.18
N ALA A 102 6.82 -6.60 -9.80
CA ALA A 102 7.33 -6.48 -11.15
C ALA A 102 7.11 -7.80 -11.89
N LEU A 103 7.03 -7.75 -13.22
CA LEU A 103 7.02 -8.95 -14.04
C LEU A 103 8.44 -9.51 -14.14
N LEU A 104 8.58 -10.81 -14.29
CA LEU A 104 9.84 -11.45 -14.65
C LEU A 104 9.79 -11.83 -16.13
N ASN A 105 10.78 -11.37 -16.89
CA ASN A 105 10.90 -11.74 -18.30
C ASN A 105 11.40 -13.20 -18.43
N LYS A 106 11.52 -13.68 -19.68
CA LYS A 106 11.99 -15.05 -19.98
C LYS A 106 13.41 -15.38 -19.49
N ASN A 107 14.21 -14.36 -19.17
CA ASN A 107 15.55 -14.53 -18.59
C ASN A 107 15.53 -14.50 -17.05
N GLY A 108 14.37 -14.29 -16.43
CA GLY A 108 14.22 -14.11 -14.98
C GLY A 108 14.61 -12.71 -14.50
N GLU A 109 14.65 -11.71 -15.39
CA GLU A 109 14.95 -10.33 -15.04
C GLU A 109 13.66 -9.57 -14.73
N ALA A 110 13.69 -8.76 -13.67
CA ALA A 110 12.56 -7.90 -13.30
C ALA A 110 12.38 -6.78 -14.34
N ILE A 111 11.16 -6.62 -14.84
CA ILE A 111 10.77 -5.59 -15.79
C ILE A 111 9.50 -4.87 -15.34
N TRP A 112 9.45 -3.56 -15.62
CA TRP A 112 8.31 -2.67 -15.39
C TRP A 112 7.64 -2.27 -16.72
N ASP A 113 7.49 -3.25 -17.60
CA ASP A 113 6.87 -3.05 -18.92
C ASP A 113 5.40 -3.48 -18.87
N MET A 114 4.52 -2.48 -18.86
CA MET A 114 3.07 -2.71 -18.81
C MET A 114 2.50 -3.27 -20.13
N GLU A 115 3.25 -3.20 -21.23
CA GLU A 115 2.83 -3.73 -22.54
C GLU A 115 3.34 -5.15 -22.79
N TYR A 116 4.12 -5.71 -21.86
CA TYR A 116 4.71 -7.04 -21.99
C TYR A 116 3.66 -8.15 -22.05
N ASP A 117 3.82 -9.08 -23.00
CA ASP A 117 3.04 -10.31 -23.16
C ASP A 117 4.02 -11.49 -23.21
N GLY A 118 4.47 -11.93 -22.03
CA GLY A 118 5.45 -12.99 -21.86
C GLY A 118 4.87 -14.39 -22.05
N ASN A 119 3.59 -14.56 -21.71
CA ASN A 119 2.86 -15.83 -21.86
C ASN A 119 2.34 -16.05 -23.30
N GLY A 120 2.31 -15.00 -24.14
CA GLY A 120 1.97 -15.07 -25.56
C GLY A 120 0.49 -15.23 -25.84
N ASN A 121 -0.39 -14.84 -24.91
CA ASN A 121 -1.84 -15.03 -25.05
C ASN A 121 -2.56 -13.85 -25.72
N GLY A 122 -1.83 -12.78 -26.09
CA GLY A 122 -2.35 -11.58 -26.72
C GLY A 122 -2.89 -10.54 -25.74
N LYS A 123 -2.65 -10.70 -24.44
CA LYS A 123 -2.96 -9.72 -23.39
C LYS A 123 -1.69 -9.28 -22.70
N LYS A 124 -1.76 -8.10 -22.09
CA LYS A 124 -0.67 -7.56 -21.27
C LYS A 124 -0.61 -8.32 -19.96
N ASP A 125 0.53 -8.93 -19.67
CA ASP A 125 0.77 -9.69 -18.45
C ASP A 125 0.50 -8.83 -17.20
N TRP A 126 0.83 -7.53 -17.25
CA TRP A 126 0.58 -6.59 -16.15
C TRP A 126 -0.91 -6.48 -15.79
N ASP A 127 -1.76 -6.34 -16.81
CA ASP A 127 -3.21 -6.23 -16.64
C ASP A 127 -3.80 -7.53 -16.07
N GLU A 128 -3.26 -8.68 -16.49
CA GLU A 128 -3.67 -9.98 -15.97
C GLU A 128 -3.29 -10.15 -14.49
N VAL A 129 -2.07 -9.77 -14.11
CA VAL A 129 -1.62 -9.82 -12.69
C VAL A 129 -2.47 -8.89 -11.82
N VAL A 130 -2.75 -7.67 -12.29
CA VAL A 130 -3.65 -6.73 -11.58
C VAL A 130 -5.05 -7.32 -11.43
N ALA A 131 -5.59 -7.96 -12.46
CA ALA A 131 -6.89 -8.64 -12.37
C ALA A 131 -6.86 -9.79 -11.35
N PHE A 132 -5.81 -10.60 -11.33
CA PHE A 132 -5.64 -11.66 -10.32
C PHE A 132 -5.55 -11.09 -8.91
N ALA A 133 -4.81 -10.00 -8.71
CA ALA A 133 -4.70 -9.34 -7.42
C ALA A 133 -6.07 -8.84 -6.93
N LYS A 134 -6.86 -8.23 -7.81
CA LYS A 134 -8.23 -7.78 -7.49
C LYS A 134 -9.17 -8.92 -7.11
N GLU A 135 -9.09 -10.06 -7.81
CA GLU A 135 -9.84 -11.26 -7.43
C GLU A 135 -9.48 -11.78 -6.04
N LEU A 136 -8.23 -11.55 -5.60
CA LEU A 136 -7.74 -11.89 -4.26
C LEU A 136 -8.07 -10.82 -3.20
N GLY A 137 -8.68 -9.71 -3.60
CA GLY A 137 -9.12 -8.63 -2.71
C GLY A 137 -8.14 -7.46 -2.59
N PHE A 138 -7.10 -7.39 -3.43
CA PHE A 138 -6.24 -6.20 -3.49
C PHE A 138 -6.93 -5.07 -4.25
N GLU A 139 -6.72 -3.84 -3.80
CA GLU A 139 -6.84 -2.65 -4.61
C GLU A 139 -5.52 -2.39 -5.36
N SER A 140 -5.57 -1.76 -6.53
CA SER A 140 -4.38 -1.45 -7.33
C SER A 140 -4.18 0.05 -7.50
N GLY A 141 -2.94 0.50 -7.33
CA GLY A 141 -2.54 1.89 -7.59
C GLY A 141 -2.67 2.30 -9.07
N ALA A 142 -2.80 1.34 -9.99
CA ALA A 142 -3.11 1.61 -11.40
C ALA A 142 -4.51 2.24 -11.61
N ASP A 143 -5.44 2.00 -10.67
CA ASP A 143 -6.81 2.51 -10.72
C ASP A 143 -6.96 3.89 -10.06
N TRP A 144 -5.92 4.39 -9.40
CA TRP A 144 -5.96 5.69 -8.75
C TRP A 144 -6.27 6.79 -9.78
N GLN A 145 -7.11 7.72 -9.35
CA GLN A 145 -7.52 8.85 -10.18
C GLN A 145 -6.44 9.94 -10.15
N GLY A 146 -6.19 10.56 -11.30
CA GLY A 146 -5.20 11.63 -11.45
C GLY A 146 -3.87 11.15 -12.02
N GLU A 147 -2.83 11.98 -11.85
CA GLU A 147 -1.52 11.80 -12.50
C GLU A 147 -0.58 10.87 -11.73
N PHE A 148 -0.91 10.52 -10.48
CA PHE A 148 -0.05 9.74 -9.58
C PHE A 148 -0.45 8.27 -9.53
N LYS A 149 -0.59 7.65 -10.70
CA LYS A 149 -0.83 6.20 -10.76
C LYS A 149 0.43 5.45 -10.35
N ASP A 150 0.28 4.54 -9.41
CA ASP A 150 1.36 3.68 -8.94
C ASP A 150 1.11 2.25 -9.40
N TYR A 151 1.63 1.93 -10.59
CA TYR A 151 1.30 0.68 -11.28
C TYR A 151 1.75 -0.60 -10.56
N PRO A 152 2.93 -0.63 -9.91
CA PRO A 152 3.36 -1.76 -9.08
C PRO A 152 2.52 -1.99 -7.83
N HIS A 153 1.90 -0.92 -7.30
CA HIS A 153 1.31 -0.92 -5.96
C HIS A 153 0.00 -1.71 -5.88
N LEU A 154 -0.06 -2.61 -4.90
CA LEU A 154 -1.23 -3.37 -4.51
C LEU A 154 -1.43 -3.25 -3.00
N GLN A 155 -2.67 -2.98 -2.56
CA GLN A 155 -2.97 -2.82 -1.12
C GLN A 155 -4.25 -3.52 -0.68
N MET A 156 -4.32 -3.84 0.61
CA MET A 156 -5.54 -4.25 1.31
C MET A 156 -5.71 -3.37 2.53
N ASP A 157 -6.57 -2.36 2.44
CA ASP A 157 -6.74 -1.35 3.49
C ASP A 157 -7.68 -1.78 4.63
N PHE A 158 -8.43 -2.88 4.44
CA PHE A 158 -9.47 -3.37 5.35
C PHE A 158 -10.53 -2.31 5.68
N GLY A 159 -10.79 -1.38 4.76
CA GLY A 159 -11.69 -0.24 4.93
C GLY A 159 -11.13 0.86 5.85
N LEU A 160 -9.83 0.85 6.14
CA LEU A 160 -9.17 1.87 6.95
C LEU A 160 -8.44 2.88 6.07
N THR A 161 -8.74 4.15 6.30
CA THR A 161 -7.96 5.24 5.72
C THR A 161 -6.58 5.36 6.37
N LEU A 162 -5.61 5.93 5.65
CA LEU A 162 -4.30 6.29 6.23
C LEU A 162 -4.44 7.11 7.51
N MET A 163 -5.37 8.06 7.55
CA MET A 163 -5.58 8.88 8.75
C MET A 163 -6.07 8.06 9.96
N GLU A 164 -6.87 7.02 9.74
CA GLU A 164 -7.31 6.13 10.81
C GLU A 164 -6.17 5.25 11.33
N LEU A 165 -5.35 4.73 10.42
CA LEU A 165 -4.14 3.98 10.76
C LEU A 165 -3.16 4.86 11.54
N GLN A 166 -2.95 6.10 11.09
CA GLN A 166 -2.13 7.11 11.77
C GLN A 166 -2.65 7.49 13.17
N ARG A 167 -3.94 7.26 13.44
CA ARG A 167 -4.56 7.45 14.76
C ARG A 167 -4.58 6.18 15.60
N GLY A 168 -3.93 5.12 15.15
CA GLY A 168 -3.76 3.85 15.86
C GLY A 168 -4.90 2.86 15.67
N LYS A 169 -5.82 3.06 14.71
CA LYS A 169 -6.70 1.96 14.31
C LYS A 169 -5.84 0.87 13.66
N LYS A 170 -6.18 -0.39 13.93
CA LYS A 170 -5.47 -1.55 13.40
C LYS A 170 -6.42 -2.40 12.56
N PRO A 171 -5.96 -2.99 11.44
CA PRO A 171 -6.79 -3.92 10.68
C PRO A 171 -7.05 -5.20 11.49
N PRO A 172 -8.15 -5.92 11.20
CA PRO A 172 -8.49 -7.15 11.89
C PRO A 172 -7.37 -8.20 11.77
N GLY A 173 -6.99 -8.85 12.88
CA GLY A 173 -5.91 -9.84 12.88
C GLY A 173 -4.50 -9.25 13.06
N SER A 174 -4.41 -7.96 13.36
CA SER A 174 -3.17 -7.35 13.87
C SER A 174 -3.00 -7.70 15.35
N GLU A 175 -2.15 -8.68 15.66
CA GLU A 175 -1.69 -8.93 17.04
C GLU A 175 -0.64 -7.91 17.48
#